data_AF-A0A949LIJ6-F1
#
_entry.id   AF-A0A949LIJ6-F1
#
_cell.length_a   1.000
_cell.length_b   1.000
_cell.length_c   1.000
_cell.angle_alpha   90.00
_cell.angle_beta   90.00
_cell.angle_gamma   90.00
#
_symmetry.space_group_name_H-M   'P 1'
#
loop_
_entity.id
_entity.type
_entity.pdbx_description
1 polymer ?
#
loop_
_entity_poly.entity_id
_entity_poly.type
_entity_poly.pdbx_seq_one_letter_code
_entity_poly.pdbx_strand_id
1 'polypeptide(L)'
;MPCGEGGGSPAQLPTNVFRAEVVMMAERDRASVSPRPLVTWLLLVLACVVGGSSRAATTTYSSAWGGGTIMPGDAVVLLDGASLTGPVVANGLLEFGQTGQINPGGIISGTGGFAITAGGTVFLSKPSAPGVVALELAASIPFGRMAVQNTWPLDLYVGSSGTGSLTIANGGVDSAAGVVGSAALASGSVGLTGGWWECSDALTIGGSGRGELTIDGGTVVTRLGYVGRDAGGLGTISISSGTLRSGAVIGRGDIVIGEAGTGTLRLSGGRIEDGTGFLGRLAGGRGTAVITGGTWANFTNLGIGMWGAAEMSIDGGV
;
A
#
# COMPACT_ATOMS: atom_id res chain seq x y z
N MET A 1 -67.70 25.48 22.40
CA MET A 1 -67.64 26.29 23.64
C MET A 1 -66.79 25.53 24.64
N PRO A 2 -65.93 26.16 25.47
CA PRO A 2 -64.97 27.25 25.22
C PRO A 2 -63.51 26.85 25.66
N CYS A 3 -62.45 27.38 25.03
CA CYS A 3 -61.51 28.47 25.43
C CYS A 3 -60.37 28.16 26.44
N GLY A 4 -59.14 28.50 26.00
CA GLY A 4 -57.99 29.03 26.78
C GLY A 4 -56.92 28.04 27.22
N GLU A 5 -55.63 28.36 27.34
CA GLU A 5 -54.76 29.46 26.85
C GLU A 5 -53.30 29.10 27.24
N GLY A 6 -52.29 29.71 26.58
CA GLY A 6 -50.89 29.80 27.05
C GLY A 6 -49.92 28.78 26.44
N GLY A 7 -48.77 29.11 25.85
CA GLY A 7 -47.98 30.35 25.81
C GLY A 7 -46.49 29.97 25.99
N GLY A 8 -45.63 30.26 25.01
CA GLY A 8 -44.17 30.11 25.14
C GLY A 8 -43.44 29.66 23.88
N SER A 9 -42.99 30.62 23.06
CA SER A 9 -42.25 30.45 21.80
C SER A 9 -40.85 29.81 21.95
N PRO A 10 -40.38 29.05 20.95
CA PRO A 10 -38.97 28.69 20.78
C PRO A 10 -38.20 29.76 19.96
N ALA A 11 -36.93 29.98 20.32
CA ALA A 11 -36.02 30.89 19.64
C ALA A 11 -35.53 30.29 18.30
N GLN A 12 -35.60 31.08 17.23
CA GLN A 12 -35.15 30.74 15.88
C GLN A 12 -34.22 31.86 15.40
N LEU A 13 -32.98 31.53 15.02
CA LEU A 13 -32.03 32.44 14.36
C LEU A 13 -32.09 32.25 12.83
N PRO A 14 -31.94 33.31 12.03
CA PRO A 14 -32.34 33.29 10.62
C PRO A 14 -31.23 32.83 9.66
N THR A 15 -31.67 32.09 8.63
CA THR A 15 -30.96 31.75 7.40
C THR A 15 -30.87 32.95 6.46
N ASN A 16 -29.65 33.39 6.14
CA ASN A 16 -29.39 34.37 5.08
C ASN A 16 -29.28 33.68 3.71
N VAL A 17 -30.26 33.94 2.83
CA VAL A 17 -30.22 33.61 1.40
C VAL A 17 -29.98 34.90 0.64
N PHE A 18 -28.81 35.03 -0.01
CA PHE A 18 -28.49 36.19 -0.85
C PHE A 18 -28.99 35.97 -2.28
N ARG A 19 -29.81 36.91 -2.76
CA ARG A 19 -30.35 37.00 -4.13
C ARG A 19 -29.46 37.95 -4.94
N ALA A 20 -28.90 37.48 -6.06
CA ALA A 20 -28.18 38.32 -7.00
C ALA A 20 -29.18 38.90 -8.03
N GLU A 21 -29.23 40.22 -8.15
CA GLU A 21 -30.01 40.92 -9.17
C GLU A 21 -29.05 41.82 -9.97
N VAL A 22 -28.82 41.45 -11.23
CA VAL A 22 -27.99 42.21 -12.18
C VAL A 22 -28.93 43.10 -12.98
N VAL A 23 -28.83 44.42 -12.79
CA VAL A 23 -29.51 45.41 -13.61
C VAL A 23 -28.51 46.01 -14.59
N MET A 24 -28.77 45.84 -15.89
CA MET A 24 -28.10 46.58 -16.97
C MET A 24 -29.03 47.68 -17.52
N MET A 25 -28.43 48.66 -18.21
CA MET A 25 -28.96 49.71 -19.12
C MET A 25 -28.49 51.11 -18.64
N ALA A 26 -28.05 52.09 -19.44
CA ALA A 26 -27.66 52.23 -20.84
C ALA A 26 -26.98 53.63 -20.99
N GLU A 27 -26.10 53.82 -21.98
CA GLU A 27 -25.35 55.06 -22.27
C GLU A 27 -26.19 56.20 -22.90
N ARG A 28 -25.82 57.47 -22.63
CA ARG A 28 -26.00 58.61 -23.57
C ARG A 28 -25.10 59.84 -23.26
N ASP A 29 -24.22 60.13 -24.22
CA ASP A 29 -23.75 61.41 -24.81
C ASP A 29 -23.30 62.68 -24.02
N ARG A 30 -22.04 63.07 -24.34
CA ARG A 30 -21.45 64.39 -24.71
C ARG A 30 -21.35 65.58 -23.72
N ALA A 31 -20.08 65.98 -23.45
CA ALA A 31 -19.44 67.29 -23.80
C ALA A 31 -18.56 67.95 -22.69
N SER A 32 -17.28 68.14 -23.03
CA SER A 32 -16.30 69.19 -22.65
C SER A 32 -16.24 69.80 -21.25
N VAL A 33 -15.04 69.72 -20.63
CA VAL A 33 -14.22 70.80 -19.99
C VAL A 33 -13.39 70.18 -18.85
N SER A 34 -12.07 70.42 -18.82
CA SER A 34 -11.21 70.21 -17.64
C SER A 34 -11.06 71.55 -16.89
N PRO A 35 -10.93 71.54 -15.55
CA PRO A 35 -9.59 71.43 -14.94
C PRO A 35 -9.54 70.55 -13.67
N ARG A 36 -8.33 70.02 -13.38
CA ARG A 36 -7.93 69.37 -12.11
C ARG A 36 -8.04 70.36 -10.92
N PRO A 37 -7.91 69.98 -9.62
CA PRO A 37 -7.47 68.70 -9.03
C PRO A 37 -8.27 68.22 -7.78
N LEU A 38 -8.14 66.95 -7.38
CA LEU A 38 -7.78 66.54 -6.01
C LEU A 38 -7.85 65.02 -5.84
N VAL A 39 -6.74 64.51 -5.34
CA VAL A 39 -6.38 63.15 -4.97
C VAL A 39 -7.46 62.50 -4.09
N THR A 40 -7.95 61.32 -4.45
CA THR A 40 -8.11 60.21 -3.49
C THR A 40 -8.05 58.88 -4.26
N TRP A 41 -6.98 58.13 -4.04
CA TRP A 41 -6.82 56.77 -4.54
C TRP A 41 -7.68 55.84 -3.69
N LEU A 42 -8.60 55.10 -4.31
CA LEU A 42 -9.14 53.88 -3.71
C LEU A 42 -8.89 52.73 -4.71
N LEU A 43 -7.68 52.19 -4.64
CA LEU A 43 -7.33 50.91 -5.27
C LEU A 43 -8.05 49.82 -4.46
N LEU A 44 -9.22 49.38 -4.94
CA LEU A 44 -9.85 48.18 -4.44
C LEU A 44 -9.01 46.99 -4.93
N VAL A 45 -8.06 46.55 -4.10
CA VAL A 45 -7.40 45.26 -4.29
C VAL A 45 -8.46 44.20 -4.04
N LEU A 46 -9.09 43.74 -5.11
CA LEU A 46 -9.83 42.49 -5.08
C LEU A 46 -8.80 41.38 -4.89
N ALA A 47 -8.54 41.03 -3.62
CA ALA A 47 -7.83 39.82 -3.29
C ALA A 47 -8.71 38.65 -3.74
N CYS A 48 -8.54 38.27 -5.00
CA CYS A 48 -8.89 36.95 -5.45
C CYS A 48 -7.99 36.00 -4.65
N VAL A 49 -8.50 35.51 -3.52
CA VAL A 49 -7.99 34.27 -2.94
C VAL A 49 -8.38 33.19 -3.93
N VAL A 50 -7.60 33.10 -5.02
CA VAL A 50 -7.46 31.83 -5.71
C VAL A 50 -6.89 30.94 -4.63
N GLY A 51 -7.74 30.08 -4.05
CA GLY A 51 -7.29 28.88 -3.37
C GLY A 51 -6.56 28.05 -4.43
N GLY A 52 -5.35 28.48 -4.77
CA GLY A 52 -4.44 27.72 -5.59
C GLY A 52 -4.05 26.55 -4.73
N SER A 53 -4.60 25.37 -5.02
CA SER A 53 -3.96 24.12 -4.67
C SER A 53 -2.49 24.29 -5.09
N SER A 54 -1.57 24.43 -4.13
CA SER A 54 -0.15 24.49 -4.42
C SER A 54 0.17 23.30 -5.32
N ARG A 55 0.63 23.54 -6.55
CA ARG A 55 1.04 22.45 -7.45
C ARG A 55 2.03 21.58 -6.68
N ALA A 56 1.75 20.29 -6.63
CA ALA A 56 2.70 19.25 -6.23
C ALA A 56 4.10 19.60 -6.74
N ALA A 57 5.06 19.78 -5.84
CA ALA A 57 6.44 20.07 -6.21
C ALA A 57 7.18 18.75 -6.48
N THR A 58 7.75 18.60 -7.68
CA THR A 58 8.64 17.49 -8.00
C THR A 58 10.08 17.98 -7.99
N THR A 59 10.89 17.44 -7.07
CA THR A 59 12.32 17.74 -6.96
C THR A 59 13.11 16.54 -7.46
N THR A 60 14.09 16.77 -8.34
CA THR A 60 14.88 15.70 -8.94
C THR A 60 16.34 15.81 -8.54
N TYR A 61 16.96 14.69 -8.18
CA TYR A 61 18.38 14.60 -7.85
C TYR A 61 19.07 13.66 -8.83
N SER A 62 20.24 14.08 -9.31
CA SER A 62 21.20 13.25 -10.07
C SER A 62 22.56 13.18 -9.36
N SER A 63 22.58 13.56 -8.08
CA SER A 63 23.75 13.59 -7.19
C SER A 63 23.30 13.28 -5.75
N ALA A 64 24.24 13.30 -4.81
CA ALA A 64 23.95 12.94 -3.41
C ALA A 64 22.83 13.80 -2.81
N TRP A 65 21.83 13.14 -2.23
CA TRP A 65 20.75 13.73 -1.44
C TRP A 65 20.82 13.23 0.00
N GLY A 66 20.86 14.17 0.94
CA GLY A 66 20.98 13.87 2.38
C GLY A 66 19.71 13.36 3.05
N GLY A 67 18.62 13.18 2.29
CA GLY A 67 17.31 12.85 2.83
C GLY A 67 16.57 14.07 3.41
N GLY A 68 15.48 13.82 4.14
CA GLY A 68 14.59 14.86 4.66
C GLY A 68 13.11 14.45 4.63
N THR A 69 12.23 15.41 4.92
CA THR A 69 10.77 15.21 4.84
C THR A 69 10.27 15.61 3.46
N ILE A 70 9.58 14.71 2.78
CA ILE A 70 8.81 14.99 1.55
C ILE A 70 7.38 15.25 2.00
N MET A 71 6.84 16.44 1.73
CA MET A 71 5.50 16.82 2.18
C MET A 71 4.40 16.10 1.37
N PRO A 72 3.18 15.96 1.91
CA PRO A 72 2.05 15.41 1.16
C PRO A 72 1.81 16.16 -0.15
N GLY A 73 1.68 15.42 -1.25
CA GLY A 73 1.53 15.97 -2.60
C GLY A 73 2.83 16.26 -3.32
N ASP A 74 3.97 16.34 -2.63
CA ASP A 74 5.28 16.53 -3.27
C ASP A 74 5.91 15.19 -3.68
N ALA A 75 6.87 15.26 -4.60
CA ALA A 75 7.65 14.12 -5.04
C ALA A 75 9.15 14.43 -5.06
N VAL A 76 9.97 13.46 -4.66
CA VAL A 76 11.42 13.47 -4.88
C VAL A 76 11.77 12.32 -5.81
N VAL A 77 12.46 12.62 -6.91
CA VAL A 77 12.91 11.62 -7.89
C VAL A 77 14.43 11.51 -7.86
N LEU A 78 14.96 10.33 -7.58
CA LEU A 78 16.38 10.01 -7.64
C LEU A 78 16.68 9.37 -8.99
N LEU A 79 17.44 10.08 -9.83
CA LEU A 79 17.89 9.64 -11.16
C LEU A 79 19.30 9.06 -11.11
N ASP A 80 19.77 8.50 -12.23
CA ASP A 80 21.11 7.95 -12.35
C ASP A 80 22.19 8.93 -11.84
N GLY A 81 23.09 8.41 -11.00
CA GLY A 81 24.13 9.18 -10.31
C GLY A 81 23.72 9.73 -8.92
N ALA A 82 22.43 9.70 -8.58
CA ALA A 82 21.99 10.06 -7.23
C ALA A 82 22.38 9.00 -6.19
N SER A 83 22.63 9.45 -4.96
CA SER A 83 22.79 8.58 -3.79
C SER A 83 21.98 9.14 -2.63
N LEU A 84 21.37 8.27 -1.83
CA LEU A 84 20.62 8.66 -0.63
C LEU A 84 21.46 8.36 0.62
N THR A 85 21.93 9.41 1.29
CA THR A 85 22.91 9.29 2.39
C THR A 85 22.33 9.51 3.79
N GLY A 86 21.06 9.90 3.90
CA GLY A 86 20.38 10.11 5.18
C GLY A 86 18.92 9.64 5.20
N PRO A 87 18.24 9.77 6.35
CA PRO A 87 16.88 9.27 6.52
C PRO A 87 15.85 10.10 5.73
N VAL A 88 14.76 9.44 5.32
CA VAL A 88 13.66 10.06 4.59
C VAL A 88 12.34 9.84 5.32
N VAL A 89 11.56 10.92 5.44
CA VAL A 89 10.14 10.87 5.83
C VAL A 89 9.30 11.20 4.59
N ALA A 90 8.93 10.18 3.84
CA ALA A 90 8.13 10.27 2.62
C ALA A 90 6.64 10.37 2.97
N ASN A 91 6.16 11.57 3.31
CA ASN A 91 4.72 11.85 3.39
C ASN A 91 4.13 12.17 2.00
N GLY A 92 5.00 12.55 1.05
CA GLY A 92 4.76 12.54 -0.40
C GLY A 92 5.33 11.28 -1.07
N LEU A 93 5.78 11.40 -2.33
CA LEU A 93 6.35 10.30 -3.11
C LEU A 93 7.90 10.36 -3.13
N LEU A 94 8.57 9.28 -2.74
CA LEU A 94 9.98 9.06 -3.04
C LEU A 94 10.12 8.09 -4.23
N GLU A 95 10.61 8.57 -5.36
CA GLU A 95 10.76 7.77 -6.57
C GLU A 95 12.24 7.48 -6.86
N PHE A 96 12.55 6.23 -7.14
CA PHE A 96 13.86 5.77 -7.60
C PHE A 96 13.76 5.47 -9.09
N GLY A 97 14.08 6.48 -9.89
CA GLY A 97 14.16 6.43 -11.35
C GLY A 97 15.55 6.03 -11.85
N GLN A 98 16.29 5.24 -11.06
CA GLN A 98 17.64 4.80 -11.41
C GLN A 98 17.65 3.47 -12.15
N THR A 99 18.53 3.36 -13.14
CA THR A 99 18.81 2.12 -13.87
C THR A 99 19.92 1.29 -13.22
N GLY A 100 20.72 1.92 -12.35
CA GLY A 100 21.80 1.30 -11.59
C GLY A 100 21.38 0.75 -10.22
N GLN A 101 22.35 0.68 -9.31
CA GLN A 101 22.14 0.24 -7.93
C GLN A 101 22.13 1.42 -6.97
N ILE A 102 21.26 1.36 -5.96
CA ILE A 102 21.27 2.31 -4.84
C ILE A 102 21.03 1.60 -3.53
N ASN A 103 21.86 1.95 -2.56
CA ASN A 103 21.70 1.55 -1.17
C ASN A 103 21.31 2.83 -0.40
N PRO A 104 20.03 3.05 -0.10
CA PRO A 104 19.62 4.14 0.76
C PRO A 104 20.19 3.87 2.16
N GLY A 105 21.18 4.66 2.55
CA GLY A 105 21.89 4.49 3.82
C GLY A 105 21.08 4.89 5.05
N GLY A 106 19.84 5.35 4.87
CA GLY A 106 18.94 5.84 5.91
C GLY A 106 17.59 5.13 5.92
N ILE A 107 16.86 5.30 7.03
CA ILE A 107 15.51 4.77 7.20
C ILE A 107 14.55 5.55 6.30
N ILE A 108 13.75 4.84 5.50
CA ILE A 108 12.61 5.42 4.76
C ILE A 108 11.35 5.17 5.60
N SER A 109 10.64 6.24 5.93
CA SER A 109 9.43 6.25 6.77
C SER A 109 8.41 7.24 6.20
N GLY A 110 7.27 7.44 6.86
CA GLY A 110 6.26 8.41 6.47
C GLY A 110 4.94 7.77 6.08
N THR A 111 3.97 8.59 5.65
CA THR A 111 2.60 8.15 5.32
C THR A 111 2.29 8.15 3.82
N GLY A 112 3.22 8.59 3.00
CA GLY A 112 3.08 8.67 1.55
C GLY A 112 3.52 7.37 0.89
N GLY A 113 4.41 7.47 -0.10
CA GLY A 113 4.87 6.29 -0.81
C GLY A 113 6.29 6.34 -1.32
N PHE A 114 6.78 5.16 -1.71
CA PHE A 114 8.04 4.97 -2.40
C PHE A 114 7.83 4.13 -3.66
N ALA A 115 8.48 4.48 -4.76
CA ALA A 115 8.39 3.73 -6.01
C ALA A 115 9.76 3.42 -6.64
N ILE A 116 9.91 2.24 -7.24
CA ILE A 116 11.01 1.90 -8.15
C ILE A 116 10.46 1.91 -9.58
N THR A 117 10.74 2.97 -10.31
CA THR A 117 10.12 3.24 -11.63
C THR A 117 11.05 2.96 -12.80
N ALA A 118 12.34 2.76 -12.54
CA ALA A 118 13.31 2.35 -13.54
C ALA A 118 13.78 0.91 -13.30
N GLY A 119 14.47 0.33 -14.29
CA GLY A 119 14.93 -1.06 -14.26
C GLY A 119 16.05 -1.37 -13.25
N GLY A 120 16.46 -0.42 -12.40
CA GLY A 120 17.55 -0.57 -11.46
C GLY A 120 17.21 -1.41 -10.22
N THR A 121 18.22 -1.58 -9.36
CA THR A 121 18.08 -2.31 -8.09
C THR A 121 18.20 -1.36 -6.91
N VAL A 122 17.18 -1.33 -6.06
CA VAL A 122 17.23 -0.64 -4.76
C VAL A 122 17.49 -1.68 -3.67
N PHE A 123 18.60 -1.54 -2.95
CA PHE A 123 18.93 -2.39 -1.81
C PHE A 123 18.37 -1.79 -0.54
N LEU A 124 17.25 -2.30 -0.04
CA LEU A 124 16.79 -1.90 1.28
C LEU A 124 17.60 -2.66 2.32
N SER A 125 18.51 -1.95 2.98
CA SER A 125 19.39 -2.51 4.00
C SER A 125 19.14 -1.82 5.35
N LYS A 126 19.58 -2.47 6.42
CA LYS A 126 19.80 -1.83 7.71
C LYS A 126 21.26 -2.02 8.13
N PRO A 127 21.87 -1.03 8.82
CA PRO A 127 23.29 -1.05 9.14
C PRO A 127 23.72 -2.15 10.13
N SER A 128 22.79 -2.87 10.79
CA SER A 128 23.10 -3.93 11.77
C SER A 128 22.35 -5.24 11.49
N ALA A 129 23.07 -6.37 11.46
CA ALA A 129 22.54 -7.72 11.21
C ALA A 129 22.17 -8.49 12.50
N PRO A 130 21.29 -9.52 12.43
CA PRO A 130 20.23 -9.73 11.44
C PRO A 130 18.99 -8.87 11.75
N GLY A 131 18.07 -8.75 10.79
CA GLY A 131 16.67 -8.42 11.10
C GLY A 131 15.90 -7.69 10.02
N VAL A 132 14.95 -6.85 10.43
CA VAL A 132 13.78 -6.54 9.61
C VAL A 132 13.88 -5.19 8.89
N VAL A 133 13.47 -5.16 7.62
CA VAL A 133 13.04 -3.95 6.89
C VAL A 133 11.52 -3.89 6.95
N ALA A 134 10.98 -2.85 7.60
CA ALA A 134 9.54 -2.65 7.72
C ALA A 134 9.06 -1.57 6.74
N LEU A 135 8.07 -1.92 5.92
CA LEU A 135 7.29 -1.00 5.10
C LEU A 135 6.00 -0.66 5.84
N GLU A 136 5.96 0.55 6.40
CA GLU A 136 4.78 1.14 7.06
C GLU A 136 4.14 2.24 6.19
N LEU A 137 4.36 2.16 4.88
CA LEU A 137 3.94 3.12 3.85
C LEU A 137 3.64 2.37 2.54
N ALA A 138 3.16 3.09 1.52
CA ALA A 138 2.85 2.50 0.22
C ALA A 138 4.11 2.34 -0.66
N ALA A 139 4.50 1.12 -0.98
CA ALA A 139 5.59 0.82 -1.91
C ALA A 139 5.04 0.34 -3.26
N SER A 140 5.64 0.78 -4.37
CA SER A 140 5.26 0.36 -5.72
C SER A 140 6.47 0.03 -6.58
N ILE A 141 6.50 -1.17 -7.15
CA ILE A 141 7.61 -1.70 -7.96
C ILE A 141 7.09 -2.01 -9.36
N PRO A 142 6.77 -0.98 -10.17
CA PRO A 142 6.34 -1.19 -11.55
C PRO A 142 7.45 -1.79 -12.41
N PHE A 143 8.72 -1.48 -12.10
CA PHE A 143 9.92 -2.00 -12.77
C PHE A 143 11.07 -2.19 -11.77
N GLY A 144 12.18 -2.78 -12.23
CA GLY A 144 13.39 -2.92 -11.43
C GLY A 144 13.29 -4.00 -10.34
N ARG A 145 14.17 -3.92 -9.34
CA ARG A 145 14.28 -4.90 -8.26
C ARG A 145 14.44 -4.23 -6.90
N MET A 146 13.64 -4.64 -5.92
CA MET A 146 13.84 -4.32 -4.51
C MET A 146 14.54 -5.50 -3.81
N ALA A 147 15.78 -5.30 -3.42
CA ALA A 147 16.58 -6.32 -2.74
C ALA A 147 16.63 -6.04 -1.24
N VAL A 148 15.98 -6.88 -0.44
CA VAL A 148 15.91 -6.72 1.03
C VAL A 148 17.04 -7.51 1.66
N GLN A 149 18.24 -6.90 1.63
CA GLN A 149 19.47 -7.55 2.08
C GLN A 149 20.54 -6.53 2.46
N ASN A 150 21.47 -6.98 3.30
CA ASN A 150 22.79 -6.37 3.44
C ASN A 150 23.85 -7.43 3.08
N THR A 151 24.94 -7.56 3.84
CA THR A 151 25.83 -8.73 3.74
C THR A 151 25.09 -10.07 3.93
N TRP A 152 23.91 -10.04 4.57
CA TRP A 152 23.00 -11.15 4.79
C TRP A 152 21.61 -10.86 4.21
N PRO A 153 20.85 -11.89 3.80
CA PRO A 153 19.42 -11.76 3.52
C PRO A 153 18.68 -11.18 4.74
N LEU A 154 17.73 -10.25 4.51
CA LEU A 154 16.94 -9.61 5.56
C LEU A 154 15.45 -9.89 5.37
N ASP A 155 14.70 -9.82 6.46
CA ASP A 155 13.25 -10.02 6.43
C ASP A 155 12.54 -8.75 5.97
N LEU A 156 11.52 -8.91 5.12
CA LEU A 156 10.64 -7.84 4.68
C LEU A 156 9.31 -7.91 5.41
N TYR A 157 8.96 -6.88 6.17
CA TYR A 157 7.66 -6.76 6.83
C TYR A 157 6.84 -5.67 6.14
N VAL A 158 5.63 -5.99 5.68
CA VAL A 158 4.66 -5.03 5.13
C VAL A 158 3.55 -4.86 6.16
N GLY A 159 3.48 -3.71 6.81
CA GLY A 159 2.66 -3.49 8.01
C GLY A 159 3.21 -4.31 9.19
N SER A 160 4.32 -3.87 9.78
CA SER A 160 4.92 -4.51 10.96
C SER A 160 4.13 -4.18 12.21
N SER A 161 3.95 -2.89 12.51
CA SER A 161 3.15 -2.38 13.64
C SER A 161 2.09 -1.36 13.23
N GLY A 162 2.09 -0.93 11.97
CA GLY A 162 1.13 0.02 11.41
C GLY A 162 0.45 -0.55 10.15
N THR A 163 0.30 0.32 9.15
CA THR A 163 -0.27 -0.05 7.86
C THR A 163 0.78 0.07 6.77
N GLY A 164 1.01 -1.00 6.02
CA GLY A 164 1.93 -0.99 4.88
C GLY A 164 1.28 -1.60 3.64
N SER A 165 1.69 -1.14 2.47
CA SER A 165 1.29 -1.77 1.21
C SER A 165 2.46 -1.91 0.25
N LEU A 166 2.44 -2.97 -0.56
CA LEU A 166 3.44 -3.23 -1.59
C LEU A 166 2.74 -3.68 -2.86
N THR A 167 2.92 -2.97 -3.96
CA THR A 167 2.45 -3.37 -5.29
C THR A 167 3.64 -3.75 -6.16
N ILE A 168 3.60 -4.92 -6.79
CA ILE A 168 4.61 -5.41 -7.72
C ILE A 168 3.93 -5.61 -9.08
N ALA A 169 4.34 -4.84 -10.09
CA ALA A 169 3.73 -4.94 -11.42
C ALA A 169 4.61 -5.70 -12.40
N ASN A 170 5.80 -5.21 -12.75
CA ASN A 170 6.75 -5.94 -13.61
C ASN A 170 8.12 -6.08 -12.97
N GLY A 171 8.32 -5.51 -11.78
CA GLY A 171 9.58 -5.62 -11.06
C GLY A 171 9.71 -6.92 -10.25
N GLY A 172 10.77 -6.95 -9.44
CA GLY A 172 11.11 -8.07 -8.57
C GLY A 172 11.30 -7.63 -7.13
N VAL A 173 11.00 -8.52 -6.20
CA VAL A 173 11.31 -8.34 -4.77
C VAL A 173 11.97 -9.60 -4.23
N ASP A 174 13.06 -9.47 -3.51
CA ASP A 174 13.71 -10.58 -2.79
C ASP A 174 13.91 -10.28 -1.32
N SER A 175 13.74 -11.30 -0.50
CA SER A 175 13.86 -11.22 0.96
C SER A 175 14.26 -12.57 1.57
N ALA A 176 14.71 -12.55 2.83
CA ALA A 176 14.84 -13.75 3.65
C ALA A 176 13.45 -14.30 3.96
N ALA A 177 12.77 -13.77 4.98
CA ALA A 177 11.35 -13.98 5.19
C ALA A 177 10.51 -12.78 4.68
N GLY A 178 9.26 -13.06 4.32
CA GLY A 178 8.24 -12.05 4.05
C GLY A 178 7.13 -12.12 5.10
N VAL A 179 6.75 -11.01 5.71
CA VAL A 179 5.62 -10.96 6.64
C VAL A 179 4.68 -9.82 6.25
N VAL A 180 3.40 -10.12 6.09
CA VAL A 180 2.37 -9.15 5.73
C VAL A 180 1.36 -9.08 6.88
N GLY A 181 1.29 -7.95 7.58
CA GLY A 181 0.50 -7.81 8.81
C GLY A 181 1.11 -8.59 9.98
N SER A 182 2.20 -8.08 10.54
CA SER A 182 3.01 -8.81 11.53
C SER A 182 2.42 -8.78 12.95
N ALA A 183 2.33 -7.60 13.57
CA ALA A 183 1.85 -7.45 14.95
C ALA A 183 0.32 -7.38 15.05
N ALA A 184 -0.21 -7.60 16.26
CA ALA A 184 -1.62 -7.36 16.54
C ALA A 184 -2.02 -5.94 16.12
N LEU A 185 -3.19 -5.80 15.49
CA LEU A 185 -3.72 -4.55 14.92
C LEU A 185 -2.95 -3.97 13.71
N ALA A 186 -1.79 -4.54 13.34
CA ALA A 186 -1.11 -4.16 12.11
C ALA A 186 -1.88 -4.67 10.88
N SER A 187 -1.78 -3.92 9.77
CA SER A 187 -2.41 -4.27 8.50
C SER A 187 -1.39 -4.20 7.37
N GLY A 188 -1.15 -5.34 6.71
CA GLY A 188 -0.30 -5.40 5.52
C GLY A 188 -1.11 -5.81 4.29
N SER A 189 -0.81 -5.22 3.14
CA SER A 189 -1.38 -5.67 1.86
C SER A 189 -0.31 -5.74 0.77
N VAL A 190 -0.21 -6.87 0.09
CA VAL A 190 0.68 -7.04 -1.07
C VAL A 190 -0.15 -7.41 -2.30
N GLY A 191 0.08 -6.71 -3.40
CA GLY A 191 -0.56 -6.99 -4.69
C GLY A 191 0.47 -7.27 -5.77
N LEU A 192 0.31 -8.38 -6.47
CA LEU A 192 1.10 -8.72 -7.66
C LEU A 192 0.18 -8.73 -8.88
N THR A 193 0.42 -7.83 -9.83
CA THR A 193 -0.24 -7.87 -11.15
C THR A 193 0.67 -8.47 -12.23
N GLY A 194 1.90 -8.82 -11.85
CA GLY A 194 2.96 -9.36 -12.69
C GLY A 194 4.26 -9.47 -11.87
N GLY A 195 5.41 -9.56 -12.55
CA GLY A 195 6.71 -9.57 -11.87
C GLY A 195 6.93 -10.79 -10.97
N TRP A 196 7.73 -10.62 -9.92
CA TRP A 196 8.01 -11.70 -8.97
C TRP A 196 8.30 -11.22 -7.54
N TRP A 197 7.99 -12.08 -6.56
CA TRP A 197 8.43 -11.94 -5.17
C TRP A 197 9.01 -13.27 -4.69
N GLU A 198 10.28 -13.26 -4.29
CA GLU A 198 10.99 -14.42 -3.76
C GLU A 198 11.34 -14.24 -2.27
N CYS A 199 10.87 -15.17 -1.45
CA CYS A 199 11.28 -15.34 -0.07
C CYS A 199 12.10 -16.62 0.04
N SER A 200 13.38 -16.49 0.36
CA SER A 200 14.26 -17.65 0.55
C SER A 200 13.92 -18.48 1.80
N ASP A 201 13.17 -17.89 2.73
CA ASP A 201 12.62 -18.52 3.93
C ASP A 201 11.08 -18.49 3.92
N ALA A 202 10.43 -18.21 5.05
CA ALA A 202 8.98 -18.26 5.15
C ALA A 202 8.29 -16.98 4.63
N LEU A 203 7.15 -17.15 3.96
CA LEU A 203 6.18 -16.10 3.68
C LEU A 203 4.98 -16.25 4.61
N THR A 204 4.71 -15.23 5.41
CA THR A 204 3.59 -15.20 6.36
C THR A 204 2.61 -14.09 6.00
N ILE A 205 1.35 -14.44 5.75
CA ILE A 205 0.25 -13.53 5.50
C ILE A 205 -0.68 -13.54 6.70
N GLY A 206 -0.71 -12.45 7.47
CA GLY A 206 -1.39 -12.38 8.76
C GLY A 206 -0.64 -13.19 9.81
N GLY A 207 0.41 -12.59 10.40
CA GLY A 207 1.16 -13.17 11.51
C GLY A 207 0.29 -13.21 12.77
N SER A 208 0.33 -12.12 13.53
CA SER A 208 -0.66 -11.79 14.58
C SER A 208 -1.62 -10.66 14.14
N GLY A 209 -1.33 -9.99 13.01
CA GLY A 209 -2.13 -8.92 12.44
C GLY A 209 -3.03 -9.37 11.29
N ARG A 210 -3.49 -8.40 10.49
CA ARG A 210 -4.23 -8.64 9.25
C ARG A 210 -3.29 -8.55 8.06
N GLY A 211 -3.15 -9.64 7.32
CA GLY A 211 -2.37 -9.69 6.09
C GLY A 211 -3.22 -10.06 4.89
N GLU A 212 -2.98 -9.40 3.77
CA GLU A 212 -3.63 -9.68 2.50
C GLU A 212 -2.59 -9.79 1.38
N LEU A 213 -2.69 -10.86 0.58
CA LEU A 213 -1.88 -11.07 -0.61
C LEU A 213 -2.81 -11.32 -1.80
N THR A 214 -2.73 -10.46 -2.80
CA THR A 214 -3.45 -10.62 -4.07
C THR A 214 -2.45 -10.96 -5.18
N ILE A 215 -2.70 -12.04 -5.91
CA ILE A 215 -1.94 -12.43 -7.10
C ILE A 215 -2.91 -12.43 -8.30
N ASP A 216 -2.81 -11.36 -9.08
CA ASP A 216 -3.50 -11.18 -10.36
C ASP A 216 -2.53 -11.27 -11.55
N GLY A 217 -1.28 -11.65 -11.28
CA GLY A 217 -0.25 -11.95 -12.26
C GLY A 217 1.10 -12.17 -11.59
N GLY A 218 2.08 -12.67 -12.34
CA GLY A 218 3.44 -12.87 -11.85
C GLY A 218 3.65 -14.16 -11.06
N THR A 219 4.70 -14.20 -10.24
CA THR A 219 5.09 -15.39 -9.47
C THR A 219 5.54 -15.03 -8.05
N VAL A 220 4.96 -15.68 -7.06
CA VAL A 220 5.45 -15.68 -5.67
C VAL A 220 6.13 -17.01 -5.38
N VAL A 221 7.36 -16.97 -4.89
CA VAL A 221 8.13 -18.16 -4.48
C VAL A 221 8.50 -18.01 -3.02
N THR A 222 8.22 -19.03 -2.22
CA THR A 222 8.63 -19.08 -0.81
C THR A 222 9.16 -20.45 -0.43
N ARG A 223 9.93 -20.59 0.64
CA ARG A 223 10.27 -21.91 1.18
C ARG A 223 9.09 -22.54 1.92
N LEU A 224 8.34 -21.74 2.70
CA LEU A 224 7.17 -22.15 3.47
C LEU A 224 6.13 -21.02 3.46
N GLY A 225 4.88 -21.34 3.15
CA GLY A 225 3.76 -20.38 3.17
C GLY A 225 2.86 -20.57 4.39
N TYR A 226 2.56 -19.48 5.10
CA TYR A 226 1.58 -19.47 6.19
C TYR A 226 0.56 -18.36 6.00
N VAL A 227 -0.71 -18.68 6.17
CA VAL A 227 -1.84 -17.73 6.07
C VAL A 227 -2.66 -17.81 7.34
N GLY A 228 -2.68 -16.75 8.14
CA GLY A 228 -3.21 -16.78 9.51
C GLY A 228 -2.33 -17.66 10.41
N ARG A 229 -1.09 -17.20 10.65
CA ARG A 229 -0.04 -18.00 11.29
C ARG A 229 -0.29 -18.18 12.80
N ASP A 230 -0.37 -17.08 13.52
CA ASP A 230 -0.45 -17.08 14.99
C ASP A 230 -1.90 -16.95 15.46
N ALA A 231 -2.15 -17.28 16.73
CA ALA A 231 -3.46 -17.09 17.34
C ALA A 231 -3.92 -15.62 17.23
N GLY A 232 -5.11 -15.40 16.66
CA GLY A 232 -5.63 -14.05 16.37
C GLY A 232 -5.16 -13.46 15.03
N GLY A 233 -4.18 -14.06 14.36
CA GLY A 233 -3.74 -13.67 13.02
C GLY A 233 -4.82 -13.91 11.96
N LEU A 234 -4.97 -12.94 11.06
CA LEU A 234 -5.96 -12.95 9.99
C LEU A 234 -5.24 -12.85 8.63
N GLY A 235 -5.10 -13.97 7.94
CA GLY A 235 -4.47 -14.04 6.62
C GLY A 235 -5.49 -14.24 5.51
N THR A 236 -5.32 -13.53 4.40
CA THR A 236 -6.09 -13.78 3.17
C THR A 236 -5.16 -13.81 1.96
N ILE A 237 -5.25 -14.88 1.16
CA ILE A 237 -4.67 -14.95 -0.17
C ILE A 237 -5.79 -15.00 -1.20
N SER A 238 -5.71 -14.16 -2.22
CA SER A 238 -6.61 -14.16 -3.38
C SER A 238 -5.79 -14.33 -4.65
N ILE A 239 -6.06 -15.37 -5.44
CA ILE A 239 -5.37 -15.66 -6.70
C ILE A 239 -6.39 -15.75 -7.83
N SER A 240 -6.32 -14.79 -8.75
CA SER A 240 -7.09 -14.76 -9.99
C SER A 240 -6.25 -15.16 -11.20
N SER A 241 -4.93 -14.95 -11.13
CA SER A 241 -3.96 -15.31 -12.17
C SER A 241 -2.56 -15.47 -11.56
N GLY A 242 -1.56 -15.92 -12.33
CA GLY A 242 -0.19 -16.09 -11.83
C GLY A 242 0.06 -17.37 -11.04
N THR A 243 1.18 -17.42 -10.31
CA THR A 243 1.62 -18.62 -9.57
C THR A 243 2.06 -18.30 -8.15
N LEU A 244 1.61 -19.09 -7.17
CA LEU A 244 2.20 -19.19 -5.83
C LEU A 244 2.88 -20.55 -5.70
N ARG A 245 4.17 -20.57 -5.39
CA ARG A 245 4.96 -21.80 -5.24
C ARG A 245 5.65 -21.85 -3.89
N SER A 246 5.52 -22.96 -3.18
CA SER A 246 6.41 -23.30 -2.06
C SER A 246 7.58 -24.18 -2.50
N GLY A 247 8.69 -24.04 -1.78
CA GLY A 247 9.94 -24.75 -2.01
C GLY A 247 10.84 -24.08 -3.04
N ALA A 248 12.15 -24.08 -2.74
CA ALA A 248 13.18 -23.72 -3.74
C ALA A 248 13.25 -24.75 -4.88
N VAL A 249 12.77 -25.97 -4.63
CA VAL A 249 12.58 -27.03 -5.62
C VAL A 249 11.08 -27.35 -5.64
N ILE A 250 10.54 -27.47 -6.85
CA ILE A 250 9.14 -27.83 -7.10
C ILE A 250 8.74 -29.06 -6.26
N GLY A 251 7.61 -28.96 -5.57
CA GLY A 251 7.07 -30.04 -4.73
C GLY A 251 7.72 -30.18 -3.36
N ARG A 252 8.40 -29.14 -2.88
CA ARG A 252 8.89 -29.05 -1.50
C ARG A 252 8.24 -27.88 -0.77
N GLY A 253 8.29 -27.92 0.56
CA GLY A 253 7.71 -26.86 1.40
C GLY A 253 6.19 -26.97 1.49
N ASP A 254 5.64 -26.41 2.55
CA ASP A 254 4.22 -26.49 2.84
C ASP A 254 3.56 -25.12 2.60
N ILE A 255 2.29 -25.14 2.20
CA ILE A 255 1.41 -23.98 2.27
C ILE A 255 0.31 -24.30 3.27
N VAL A 256 0.25 -23.53 4.35
CA VAL A 256 -0.72 -23.70 5.42
C VAL A 256 -1.71 -22.54 5.44
N ILE A 257 -2.98 -22.86 5.30
CA ILE A 257 -4.11 -21.94 5.41
C ILE A 257 -4.81 -22.17 6.75
N GLY A 258 -4.67 -21.24 7.69
CA GLY A 258 -5.15 -21.37 9.05
C GLY A 258 -4.25 -22.30 9.86
N GLU A 259 -3.07 -21.80 10.23
CA GLU A 259 -2.07 -22.52 11.02
C GLU A 259 -2.54 -22.64 12.48
N ALA A 260 -2.43 -21.56 13.27
CA ALA A 260 -3.10 -21.38 14.57
C ALA A 260 -4.10 -20.19 14.56
N GLY A 261 -4.05 -19.36 13.51
CA GLY A 261 -4.98 -18.25 13.29
C GLY A 261 -6.08 -18.58 12.28
N THR A 262 -6.67 -17.55 11.70
CA THR A 262 -7.67 -17.68 10.62
C THR A 262 -7.02 -17.39 9.27
N GLY A 263 -6.96 -18.40 8.41
CA GLY A 263 -6.47 -18.27 7.04
C GLY A 263 -7.60 -18.43 6.03
N THR A 264 -7.62 -17.58 5.02
CA THR A 264 -8.54 -17.69 3.88
C THR A 264 -7.77 -17.74 2.57
N LEU A 265 -8.08 -18.74 1.74
CA LEU A 265 -7.63 -18.85 0.36
C LEU A 265 -8.82 -18.67 -0.58
N ARG A 266 -8.70 -17.78 -1.56
CA ARG A 266 -9.60 -17.65 -2.70
C ARG A 266 -8.81 -17.92 -3.97
N LEU A 267 -9.19 -18.96 -4.71
CA LEU A 267 -8.56 -19.35 -5.96
C LEU A 267 -9.63 -19.33 -7.07
N SER A 268 -9.60 -18.30 -7.91
CA SER A 268 -10.51 -18.18 -9.06
C SER A 268 -9.81 -18.39 -10.40
N GLY A 269 -8.47 -18.46 -10.40
CA GLY A 269 -7.62 -18.73 -11.55
C GLY A 269 -6.16 -18.88 -11.13
N GLY A 270 -5.23 -19.00 -12.07
CA GLY A 270 -3.80 -19.18 -11.74
C GLY A 270 -3.46 -20.55 -11.15
N ARG A 271 -2.34 -20.63 -10.42
CA ARG A 271 -1.78 -21.90 -9.91
C ARG A 271 -1.14 -21.77 -8.53
N ILE A 272 -1.41 -22.75 -7.68
CA ILE A 272 -0.70 -22.99 -6.42
C ILE A 272 0.08 -24.29 -6.57
N GLU A 273 1.36 -24.29 -6.20
CA GLU A 273 2.21 -25.47 -6.16
C GLU A 273 2.85 -25.61 -4.79
N ASP A 274 2.53 -26.67 -4.06
CA ASP A 274 3.14 -26.97 -2.77
C ASP A 274 3.55 -28.43 -2.60
N GLY A 275 4.50 -28.66 -1.70
CA GLY A 275 4.80 -30.02 -1.27
C GLY A 275 3.56 -30.62 -0.61
N THR A 276 3.19 -30.06 0.54
CA THR A 276 1.99 -30.44 1.30
C THR A 276 1.12 -29.21 1.53
N GLY A 277 -0.14 -29.28 1.12
CA GLY A 277 -1.14 -28.26 1.48
C GLY A 277 -1.80 -28.60 2.81
N PHE A 278 -2.06 -27.60 3.63
CA PHE A 278 -2.83 -27.74 4.87
C PHE A 278 -3.92 -26.69 4.99
N LEU A 279 -5.08 -27.11 5.50
CA LEU A 279 -6.21 -26.26 5.81
C LEU A 279 -6.65 -26.53 7.26
N GLY A 280 -6.55 -25.54 8.15
CA GLY A 280 -6.89 -25.70 9.57
C GLY A 280 -5.97 -26.70 10.29
N ARG A 281 -4.68 -26.35 10.42
CA ARG A 281 -3.63 -27.32 10.81
C ARG A 281 -3.60 -27.58 12.31
N LEU A 282 -3.37 -26.55 13.14
CA LEU A 282 -3.23 -26.68 14.59
C LEU A 282 -4.55 -26.46 15.34
N ALA A 283 -4.58 -26.83 16.62
CA ALA A 283 -5.69 -26.52 17.52
C ALA A 283 -5.93 -25.00 17.57
N GLY A 284 -7.18 -24.58 17.36
CA GLY A 284 -7.55 -23.17 17.25
C GLY A 284 -7.38 -22.55 15.85
N GLY A 285 -6.63 -23.21 14.97
CA GLY A 285 -6.49 -22.81 13.57
C GLY A 285 -7.79 -23.00 12.79
N ARG A 286 -8.14 -22.02 11.97
CA ARG A 286 -9.30 -22.08 11.06
C ARG A 286 -8.85 -21.79 9.63
N GLY A 287 -8.96 -22.79 8.77
CA GLY A 287 -8.66 -22.66 7.35
C GLY A 287 -9.94 -22.63 6.50
N THR A 288 -10.07 -21.65 5.62
CA THR A 288 -11.12 -21.63 4.60
C THR A 288 -10.50 -21.56 3.20
N ALA A 289 -10.91 -22.43 2.29
CA ALA A 289 -10.50 -22.42 0.89
C ALA A 289 -11.73 -22.40 -0.02
N VAL A 290 -11.80 -21.40 -0.89
CA VAL A 290 -12.86 -21.27 -1.91
C VAL A 290 -12.19 -21.32 -3.28
N ILE A 291 -12.46 -22.38 -4.02
CA ILE A 291 -11.87 -22.63 -5.34
C ILE A 291 -12.98 -22.60 -6.39
N THR A 292 -12.96 -21.58 -7.22
CA THR A 292 -13.91 -21.42 -8.34
C THR A 292 -13.22 -21.58 -9.70
N GLY A 293 -11.89 -21.69 -9.73
CA GLY A 293 -11.07 -21.87 -10.92
C GLY A 293 -9.60 -22.09 -10.58
N GLY A 294 -8.72 -22.21 -11.59
CA GLY A 294 -7.27 -22.38 -11.39
C GLY A 294 -6.85 -23.81 -11.05
N THR A 295 -5.64 -23.96 -10.52
CA THR A 295 -5.09 -25.26 -10.10
C THR A 295 -4.40 -25.20 -8.75
N TRP A 296 -4.72 -26.11 -7.84
CA TRP A 296 -3.96 -26.31 -6.60
C TRP A 296 -3.26 -27.67 -6.60
N ALA A 297 -2.01 -27.67 -7.05
CA ALA A 297 -1.19 -28.87 -7.17
C ALA A 297 -0.42 -29.14 -5.88
N ASN A 298 -0.79 -30.22 -5.19
CA ASN A 298 -0.09 -30.77 -4.03
C ASN A 298 0.78 -31.93 -4.51
N PHE A 299 2.08 -31.92 -4.19
CA PHE A 299 2.99 -33.00 -4.60
C PHE A 299 2.93 -34.22 -3.68
N THR A 300 2.50 -34.03 -2.43
CA THR A 300 2.26 -35.11 -1.47
C THR A 300 0.78 -35.19 -1.12
N ASN A 301 0.35 -34.53 -0.04
CA ASN A 301 -0.97 -34.65 0.56
C ASN A 301 -1.60 -33.26 0.71
N LEU A 302 -2.93 -33.23 0.69
CA LEU A 302 -3.73 -32.12 1.18
C LEU A 302 -4.36 -32.52 2.51
N GLY A 303 -3.94 -31.88 3.61
CA GLY A 303 -4.49 -32.10 4.95
C GLY A 303 -5.60 -31.10 5.26
N ILE A 304 -6.81 -31.58 5.55
CA ILE A 304 -7.98 -30.74 5.85
C ILE A 304 -8.47 -31.03 7.27
N GLY A 305 -8.47 -30.01 8.14
CA GLY A 305 -8.98 -30.08 9.50
C GLY A 305 -8.23 -31.08 10.38
N MET A 306 -6.89 -31.01 10.40
CA MET A 306 -6.07 -32.00 11.13
C MET A 306 -6.31 -31.94 12.65
N TRP A 307 -6.01 -30.79 13.25
CA TRP A 307 -6.33 -30.49 14.65
C TRP A 307 -7.18 -29.21 14.80
N GLY A 308 -7.37 -28.47 13.69
CA GLY A 308 -8.16 -27.25 13.62
C GLY A 308 -9.49 -27.44 12.87
N ALA A 309 -10.16 -26.33 12.60
CA ALA A 309 -11.37 -26.30 11.78
C ALA A 309 -11.01 -25.98 10.32
N ALA A 310 -11.65 -26.65 9.38
CA ALA A 310 -11.42 -26.44 7.96
C ALA A 310 -12.72 -26.45 7.15
N GLU A 311 -12.81 -25.57 6.17
CA GLU A 311 -13.91 -25.49 5.22
C GLU A 311 -13.35 -25.31 3.81
N MET A 312 -13.67 -26.24 2.91
CA MET A 312 -13.24 -26.19 1.51
C MET A 312 -14.47 -26.28 0.60
N SER A 313 -14.59 -25.33 -0.32
CA SER A 313 -15.60 -25.31 -1.40
C SER A 313 -14.88 -25.30 -2.74
N ILE A 314 -15.33 -26.16 -3.66
CA ILE A 314 -14.77 -26.31 -5.00
C ILE A 314 -15.93 -26.29 -6.00
N ASP A 315 -16.05 -25.19 -6.72
CA ASP A 315 -17.06 -24.97 -7.77
C ASP A 315 -16.41 -24.82 -9.16
N GLY A 316 -15.09 -25.02 -9.27
CA GLY A 316 -14.30 -25.04 -10.51
C GLY A 316 -12.81 -25.27 -10.22
N GLY A 317 -11.98 -25.40 -11.27
CA GLY A 317 -10.54 -25.67 -11.14
C GLY A 317 -10.19 -27.17 -11.10
N VAL A 318 -8.88 -27.47 -10.98
CA VAL A 318 -8.32 -28.85 -10.90
C VAL A 318 -7.30 -28.97 -9.78
#